data_AF-A0AAI8V0G6-F1
#
_entry.id   AF-A0AAI8V0G6-F1
#
_cell.length_a   1.000
_cell.length_b   1.000
_cell.length_c   1.000
_cell.angle_alpha   90.00
_cell.angle_beta   90.00
_cell.angle_gamma   90.00
#
_symmetry.space_group_name_H-M   'P 1'
#
loop_
_entity.id
_entity.type
_entity.pdbx_description
1 polymer ?
#
loop_
_entity_poly.entity_id
_entity_poly.type
_entity_poly.pdbx_seq_one_letter_code
_entity_poly.pdbx_strand_id
1 'polypeptide(L)' 'MVVFEDDLWRLFSFYYRLISERPKINAAHWLKTYAPIIRRIDTDIAPQFPKDKVTEARARAQQNPHPTWRGIAL' A
#
# COMPACT_ATOMS: atom_id res chain seq x y z
N MET A 1 3.19 9.57 13.33
CA MET A 1 2.42 9.67 12.06
C MET A 1 1.01 9.22 12.37
N VAL A 2 0.00 10.01 12.01
CA VAL A 2 -1.41 9.66 12.19
C VAL A 2 -1.96 9.24 10.84
N VAL A 3 -2.68 8.12 10.78
CA VAL A 3 -3.35 7.61 9.58
C VAL A 3 -4.83 7.52 9.94
N PHE A 4 -5.70 8.04 9.08
CA PHE A 4 -7.15 7.94 9.27
C PHE A 4 -7.73 6.77 8.47
N GLU A 5 -8.95 6.35 8.79
CA GLU A 5 -9.62 5.27 8.05
C GLU A 5 -9.74 5.59 6.55
N ASP A 6 -10.05 6.85 6.21
CA ASP A 6 -10.14 7.31 4.82
C ASP A 6 -8.81 7.23 4.05
N ASP A 7 -7.67 7.22 4.76
CA ASP A 7 -6.36 7.04 4.14
C ASP A 7 -6.10 5.60 3.70
N LEU A 8 -6.82 4.61 4.25
CA LEU A 8 -6.57 3.19 3.97
C LEU A 8 -6.71 2.87 2.49
N TRP A 9 -7.69 3.48 1.81
CA TRP A 9 -7.87 3.27 0.36
C TRP A 9 -6.64 3.77 -0.42
N ARG A 10 -6.14 4.97 -0.09
CA ARG A 10 -4.94 5.53 -0.71
C ARG A 10 -3.70 4.70 -0.38
N LEU A 11 -3.56 4.25 0.86
CA LEU A 11 -2.42 3.48 1.34
C LEU A 11 -2.35 2.09 0.69
N PHE A 12 -3.47 1.35 0.66
CA PHE A 12 -3.50 0.05 0.00
C PHE A 12 -3.38 0.16 -1.52
N SER A 13 -3.82 1.26 -2.12
CA SER A 13 -3.56 1.50 -3.55
C SER A 13 -2.06 1.66 -3.84
N PHE A 14 -1.31 2.31 -2.94
CA PHE A 14 0.15 2.37 -3.04
C PHE A 14 0.80 1.01 -2.81
N TYR A 15 0.33 0.28 -1.80
CA TYR A 15 0.78 -1.09 -1.49
C TYR A 15 0.70 -2.00 -2.72
N TYR A 16 -0.46 -2.06 -3.40
CA TYR A 16 -0.62 -2.93 -4.56
C TYR A 16 0.21 -2.48 -5.75
N ARG A 17 0.40 -1.16 -5.92
CA ARG A 17 1.33 -0.63 -6.92
C ARG A 17 2.77 -1.07 -6.67
N LEU A 18 3.26 -0.99 -5.43
CA LEU A 18 4.61 -1.44 -5.10
C LEU A 18 4.78 -2.92 -5.45
N ILE A 19 3.77 -3.75 -5.15
CA ILE A 19 3.80 -5.17 -5.51
C ILE A 19 3.82 -5.36 -7.04
N SER A 20 3.03 -4.60 -7.81
CA SER A 20 3.03 -4.73 -9.27
C SER A 20 4.34 -4.28 -9.92
N GLU A 21 5.03 -3.31 -9.32
CA GLU A 21 6.32 -2.81 -9.80
C GLU A 21 7.52 -3.64 -9.32
N ARG A 22 7.34 -4.49 -8.29
CA ARG A 22 8.38 -5.37 -7.73
C ARG A 22 9.26 -6.06 -8.78
N PRO A 23 8.71 -6.65 -9.87
CA PRO A 23 9.52 -7.37 -10.86
C PRO A 23 10.46 -6.47 -11.67
N LYS A 24 10.16 -5.18 -11.78
CA LYS A 24 10.96 -4.19 -12.52
C LYS A 24 12.10 -3.61 -11.68
N ILE A 25 12.07 -3.84 -10.36
CA ILE A 25 12.98 -3.22 -9.41
C ILE A 25 14.07 -4.22 -9.00
N ASN A 26 15.33 -3.78 -9.06
CA ASN A 26 16.47 -4.56 -8.56
C ASN A 26 16.23 -5.07 -7.12
N ALA A 27 16.58 -6.33 -6.86
CA ALA A 27 16.30 -6.98 -5.58
C ALA A 27 16.89 -6.26 -4.36
N ALA A 28 18.15 -5.80 -4.43
CA ALA A 28 18.79 -5.08 -3.34
C ALA A 28 18.15 -3.71 -3.10
N HIS A 29 17.80 -3.01 -4.19
CA HIS A 29 17.11 -1.72 -4.10
C HIS A 29 15.71 -1.87 -3.47
N TRP A 30 14.97 -2.92 -3.82
CA TRP A 30 13.68 -3.22 -3.21
C TRP A 30 13.77 -3.47 -1.70
N LEU A 31 14.70 -4.34 -1.30
CA LEU A 31 14.87 -4.71 0.11
C LEU A 31 15.22 -3.50 0.97
N LYS A 32 15.98 -2.55 0.42
CA LYS A 32 16.37 -1.31 1.11
C LYS A 32 15.23 -0.29 1.17
N THR A 33 14.47 -0.13 0.08
CA THR A 33 13.59 1.04 -0.09
C THR A 33 12.11 0.71 0.09
N TYR A 34 11.62 -0.36 -0.53
CA TYR A 34 10.17 -0.60 -0.69
C TYR A 34 9.64 -1.71 0.22
N ALA A 35 10.44 -2.76 0.45
CA ALA A 35 10.06 -3.84 1.37
C ALA A 35 9.72 -3.34 2.78
N PRO A 36 10.46 -2.37 3.37
CA PRO A 36 10.12 -1.84 4.69
C PRO A 36 8.77 -1.12 4.73
N ILE A 37 8.37 -0.49 3.61
CA ILE A 37 7.08 0.22 3.51
C ILE A 37 5.93 -0.78 3.55
N ILE A 38 5.99 -1.82 2.71
CA ILE A 38 5.01 -2.91 2.70
C ILE A 38 4.88 -3.53 4.09
N ARG A 39 6.02 -3.84 4.71
CA ARG A 39 6.06 -4.39 6.07
C ARG A 39 5.40 -3.45 7.08
N ARG A 40 5.73 -2.15 7.08
CA ARG A 40 5.14 -1.16 7.98
C ARG A 40 3.61 -1.08 7.83
N ILE A 41 3.12 -1.15 6.59
CA ILE A 41 1.67 -1.16 6.33
C ILE A 41 1.02 -2.38 6.99
N ASP A 42 1.61 -3.57 6.83
CA ASP A 42 1.02 -4.81 7.36
C ASP A 42 1.20 -4.98 8.88
N THR A 43 2.36 -4.63 9.44
CA THR A 43 2.67 -4.89 10.85
C THR A 43 2.27 -3.77 11.78
N ASP A 44 2.33 -2.53 11.30
CA ASP A 44 2.21 -1.37 12.17
C ASP A 44 0.94 -0.58 11.90
N ILE A 45 0.47 -0.49 10.65
CA ILE A 45 -0.70 0.35 10.30
C ILE A 45 -1.98 -0.46 10.28
N ALA A 46 -2.07 -1.51 9.46
CA ALA A 46 -3.29 -2.29 9.27
C ALA A 46 -3.91 -2.84 10.59
N PRO A 47 -3.12 -3.31 11.59
CA PRO A 47 -3.68 -3.81 12.84
C PRO A 47 -4.32 -2.74 13.73
N GLN A 48 -4.09 -1.45 13.46
CA GLN A 48 -4.68 -0.35 14.22
C GLN A 48 -6.15 -0.08 13.84
N PHE A 49 -6.65 -0.71 12.77
CA PHE A 49 -7.98 -0.46 12.23
C PHE A 49 -8.87 -1.70 12.34
N PRO A 50 -10.21 -1.52 12.39
CA PRO A 50 -11.16 -2.62 12.31
C PRO A 50 -10.92 -3.47 11.05
N LYS A 51 -11.01 -4.80 11.22
CA LYS A 51 -10.69 -5.77 10.16
C LYS A 51 -11.57 -5.57 8.91
N ASP A 52 -12.84 -5.25 9.10
CA ASP A 52 -13.80 -4.95 8.04
C ASP A 52 -13.35 -3.74 7.21
N LYS A 53 -12.90 -2.65 7.85
CA LYS A 53 -12.36 -1.46 7.17
C LYS A 53 -11.11 -1.77 6.36
N VAL A 54 -10.21 -2.56 6.92
CA VAL A 54 -9.00 -3.01 6.22
C VAL A 54 -9.35 -3.85 4.99
N THR A 55 -10.28 -4.81 5.14
CA THR A 55 -10.73 -5.66 4.03
C THR A 55 -11.42 -4.86 2.93
N GLU A 56 -12.32 -3.95 3.29
CA GLU A 56 -13.01 -3.05 2.36
C GLU A 56 -12.02 -2.19 1.58
N ALA A 57 -11.08 -1.55 2.29
CA ALA A 57 -10.08 -0.70 1.67
C ALA A 57 -9.13 -1.47 0.75
N ARG A 58 -8.74 -2.71 1.12
CA ARG A 58 -7.95 -3.60 0.26
C ARG A 58 -8.71 -3.99 -1.01
N ALA A 59 -9.98 -4.36 -0.89
CA ALA A 59 -10.83 -4.71 -2.03
C ALA A 59 -11.00 -3.50 -2.97
N ARG A 60 -11.33 -2.34 -2.40
CA ARG A 60 -11.47 -1.08 -3.15
C ARG A 60 -10.17 -0.69 -3.85
N ALA A 61 -9.02 -0.83 -3.19
CA ALA A 61 -7.72 -0.51 -3.77
C ALA A 61 -7.34 -1.40 -4.97
N GLN A 62 -7.75 -2.68 -4.97
CA GLN A 62 -7.51 -3.58 -6.12
C GLN A 62 -8.47 -3.29 -7.28
N GLN A 63 -9.74 -3.05 -6.99
CA GLN A 63 -10.78 -2.84 -8.02
C GLN A 63 -10.74 -1.42 -8.61
N ASN A 64 -10.50 -0.42 -7.78
CA ASN A 64 -10.46 0.99 -8.14
C ASN A 64 -9.31 1.70 -7.40
N PRO A 65 -8.05 1.54 -7.88
CA PRO A 65 -6.91 2.17 -7.25
C PRO A 65 -7.06 3.69 -7.14
N HIS A 66 -6.62 4.24 -6.01
CA HIS A 66 -6.71 5.66 -5.70
C HIS A 66 -6.02 6.53 -6.79
N PRO A 67 -6.65 7.62 -7.27
CA PRO A 67 -6.16 8.43 -8.38
C PRO A 67 -4.78 9.05 -8.14
N THR A 68 -4.40 9.33 -6.89
CA THR A 68 -3.05 9.79 -6.51
C THR A 68 -1.93 8.95 -7.12
N TRP A 69 -2.17 7.65 -7.35
CA TRP A 69 -1.16 6.75 -7.89
C TRP A 69 -1.34 6.44 -9.38
N ARG A 70 -2.16 7.18 -10.13
CA ARG A 70 -2.35 6.90 -11.57
C ARG A 70 -1.29 7.53 -12.50
N GLY A 71 -0.39 8.40 -12.00
CA GLY A 71 0.50 9.20 -12.86
C GLY A 71 2.01 9.14 -12.63
N ILE A 72 2.53 8.39 -11.66
CA ILE A 72 3.95 8.48 -11.27
C ILE A 72 4.65 7.14 -11.51
N ALA A 73 5.43 6.94 -12.58
CA ALA A 73 6.28 5.76 -12.68
C ALA A 73 7.26 5.71 -11.49
N LEU A 74 7.40 4.54 -10.86
CA LEU A 74 8.32 4.32 -9.72
C LEU A 74 9.72 3.93 -10.20
#